data_AF-A0A938VTP0-F1
#
_entry.id   AF-A0A938VTP0-F1
#
_cell.length_a   1.000
_cell.length_b   1.000
_cell.length_c   1.000
_cell.angle_alpha   90.00
_cell.angle_beta   90.00
_cell.angle_gamma   90.00
#
_symmetry.space_group_name_H-M   'P 1'
#
loop_
_entity.id
_entity.type
_entity.pdbx_description
1 polymer ?
#
loop_
_entity_poly.entity_id
_entity_poly.type
_entity_poly.pdbx_seq_one_letter_code
_entity_poly.pdbx_strand_id
1 'polypeptide(L)' 'MNDANLSKEELALAIKKHVPRLYIHAAEVGEDPDKRNYIVSNDKIKAQGFEARHSLDEGIEQLLKAYRMKD' A
#
# COMPACT_ATOMS: atom_id res chain seq x y z
N MET A 1 8.31 8.52 -0.53
CA MET A 1 7.14 9.05 -1.30
C MET A 1 6.91 8.29 -2.59
N ASN A 2 7.94 8.01 -3.38
CA ASN A 2 7.76 7.22 -4.62
C ASN A 2 7.58 5.72 -4.35
N ASP A 3 7.82 5.30 -3.11
CA ASP A 3 7.67 3.93 -2.60
C ASP A 3 6.20 3.45 -2.54
N ALA A 4 5.25 4.32 -2.91
CA ALA A 4 3.82 4.03 -3.01
C ALA A 4 3.36 3.67 -4.44
N ASN A 5 4.25 3.69 -5.44
CA ASN A 5 3.96 3.16 -6.77
C ASN A 5 4.11 1.64 -6.75
N LEU A 6 3.07 0.94 -6.29
CA LEU A 6 3.04 -0.51 -6.16
C LEU A 6 1.84 -1.09 -6.89
N SER A 7 2.02 -2.25 -7.48
CA SER A 7 0.93 -3.11 -7.90
C SER A 7 0.13 -3.63 -6.69
N LYS A 8 -1.08 -4.13 -6.95
CA LYS A 8 -1.91 -4.80 -5.93
C LYS A 8 -1.18 -6.00 -5.32
N GLU A 9 -0.43 -6.73 -6.13
CA GLU A 9 0.34 -7.89 -5.68
C GLU A 9 1.47 -7.49 -4.74
N GLU A 10 2.26 -6.47 -5.10
CA GLU A 10 3.36 -5.97 -4.25
C GLU A 10 2.84 -5.45 -2.92
N LEU A 11 1.71 -4.74 -2.92
CA LEU A 11 1.05 -4.29 -1.69
C LEU A 11 0.59 -5.48 -0.83
N ALA A 12 -0.05 -6.49 -1.43
CA ALA A 12 -0.48 -7.69 -0.71
C ALA A 12 0.71 -8.46 -0.10
N LEU A 13 1.81 -8.57 -0.84
CA LEU A 13 3.05 -9.18 -0.36
C LEU A 13 3.70 -8.36 0.77
N ALA A 14 3.64 -7.03 0.72
CA ALA A 14 4.09 -6.18 1.81
C ALA A 14 3.28 -6.44 3.09
N ILE A 15 1.95 -6.52 2.99
CA ILE A 15 1.07 -6.84 4.12
C ILE A 15 1.36 -8.26 4.66
N LYS A 16 1.66 -9.23 3.79
CA LYS A 16 1.97 -10.61 4.20
C LYS A 16 3.23 -10.71 5.09
N LYS A 17 4.19 -9.78 4.95
CA LYS A 17 5.34 -9.70 5.88
C LYS A 17 4.90 -9.48 7.33
N HIS A 18 3.84 -8.69 7.52
CA HIS A 18 3.25 -8.39 8.83
C HIS A 18 2.20 -9.42 9.27
N VAL A 19 1.56 -10.10 8.31
CA VAL A 19 0.54 -11.13 8.55
C VAL A 19 0.95 -12.42 7.83
N PRO A 20 1.86 -13.25 8.39
CA PRO A 20 2.43 -14.40 7.68
C PRO A 20 1.40 -15.44 7.23
N ARG A 21 0.25 -15.51 7.94
CA ARG A 21 -0.87 -16.41 7.61
C ARG A 21 -1.81 -15.86 6.52
N LEU A 22 -1.53 -14.68 5.97
CA LEU A 22 -2.30 -14.13 4.87
C LEU A 22 -2.15 -15.02 3.63
N TYR A 23 -3.26 -15.61 3.21
CA TYR A 23 -3.37 -16.32 1.94
C TYR A 23 -3.70 -15.33 0.82
N ILE A 24 -2.88 -15.32 -0.22
CA ILE A 24 -3.03 -14.43 -1.38
C ILE A 24 -3.36 -15.33 -2.57
N HIS A 25 -4.46 -15.03 -3.25
CA HIS A 25 -4.89 -15.72 -4.45
C HIS A 25 -5.17 -14.69 -5.55
N ALA A 26 -4.44 -14.78 -6.65
CA ALA A 26 -4.71 -13.99 -7.84
C ALA A 26 -5.73 -14.75 -8.70
N ALA A 27 -6.75 -14.04 -9.19
CA ALA A 27 -7.72 -14.56 -10.15
C ALA A 27 -7.60 -13.77 -11.44
N GLU A 28 -7.66 -14.46 -12.59
CA GLU A 28 -7.65 -13.84 -13.92
C GLU A 28 -9.03 -13.31 -14.32
N VAL A 29 -10.06 -13.60 -13.51
CA VAL A 29 -11.45 -13.27 -13.80
C VAL A 29 -11.86 -12.00 -13.05
N GLY A 30 -12.40 -11.05 -13.80
CA GLY A 30 -12.83 -9.74 -13.31
C GLY A 30 -11.92 -8.63 -13.83
N GLU A 31 -12.51 -7.52 -14.29
CA GLU A 31 -11.77 -6.33 -14.67
C GLU A 31 -11.72 -5.39 -13.46
N ASP A 32 -10.55 -4.81 -13.20
CA ASP A 32 -10.47 -3.70 -12.26
C ASP A 32 -11.26 -2.52 -12.82
N PRO A 33 -12.41 -2.13 -12.21
CA PRO A 33 -13.12 -0.94 -12.67
C PRO A 33 -12.22 0.30 -12.56
N ASP A 34 -11.24 0.23 -11.66
CA ASP A 34 -10.24 1.25 -11.45
C ASP A 34 -9.01 0.98 -12.30
N LYS A 35 -8.98 1.51 -13.52
CA LYS A 35 -7.88 1.34 -14.49
C LYS A 35 -6.61 2.12 -14.12
N ARG A 36 -6.32 2.29 -12.82
CA ARG A 36 -5.22 3.08 -12.28
C ARG A 36 -3.90 2.30 -12.30
N ASN A 37 -3.50 1.89 -13.49
CA ASN A 37 -2.24 1.20 -13.75
C ASN A 37 -1.22 2.19 -14.31
N TYR A 38 -0.79 3.15 -13.49
CA TYR A 38 0.19 4.16 -13.88
C TYR A 38 1.12 4.53 -12.72
N ILE A 39 2.30 5.05 -13.07
CA ILE A 39 3.23 5.63 -12.10
C ILE A 39 2.89 7.11 -11.94
N VAL A 40 2.70 7.54 -10.68
CA VAL A 40 2.53 8.96 -10.35
C VAL A 40 3.89 9.54 -9.96
N SER A 41 4.31 10.60 -10.66
CA SER A 41 5.43 11.43 -10.21
C SER A 41 4.97 12.37 -9.10
N ASN A 42 5.71 12.36 -7.99
CA ASN A 42 5.52 13.28 -6.87
C ASN A 42 6.45 14.51 -6.96
N ASP A 43 7.16 14.71 -8.06
CA ASP A 43 8.25 15.69 -8.14
C ASP A 43 7.76 17.12 -7.92
N LYS A 44 6.57 17.45 -8.43
CA LYS A 44 5.98 18.79 -8.26
C LYS A 44 5.76 19.15 -6.79
N ILE A 45 5.21 18.24 -5.99
CA ILE A 45 4.92 18.50 -4.57
C ILE A 45 6.19 18.41 -3.72
N LYS A 46 7.12 17.50 -4.05
CA LYS A 46 8.44 17.45 -3.42
C LYS A 46 9.23 18.74 -3.64
N ALA A 47 9.17 19.32 -4.84
CA ALA A 47 9.80 20.59 -5.15
C ALA A 47 9.23 21.77 -4.34
N GLN A 48 8.01 21.64 -3.81
CA GLN A 48 7.41 22.61 -2.88
C GLN A 48 7.73 22.31 -1.41
N GLY A 49 8.64 21.38 -1.13
CA GLY A 49 9.06 21.01 0.23
C GLY A 49 8.15 20.01 0.92
N PHE A 50 7.19 19.40 0.22
CA PHE A 50 6.36 18.36 0.80
C PHE A 50 7.16 17.06 0.99
N GLU A 51 7.03 16.46 2.16
CA GLU A 51 7.61 15.17 2.51
C GLU A 51 6.57 14.30 3.23
N ALA A 52 6.38 13.07 2.74
CA ALA A 52 5.57 12.09 3.46
C ALA A 52 6.33 11.58 4.68
N ARG A 53 5.73 11.74 5.86
CA ARG A 53 6.34 11.38 7.15
C ARG A 53 6.13 9.92 7.56
N HIS A 54 5.24 9.22 6.86
CA HIS A 54 4.91 7.84 7.15
C HIS A 54 5.14 7.00 5.90
N SER A 55 5.84 5.89 6.10
CA SER A 55 6.03 4.84 5.11
C SER A 55 4.80 3.93 5.02
N LEU A 56 4.74 3.15 3.95
CA LEU A 56 3.71 2.10 3.81
C LEU A 56 3.80 1.08 4.94
N ASP A 57 5.01 0.69 5.32
CA ASP A 57 5.27 -0.33 6.35
C ASP A 57 4.74 0.13 7.72
N GLU A 58 5.08 1.35 8.13
CA GLU A 58 4.55 1.97 9.35
C GLU A 58 3.02 2.07 9.31
N GLY A 59 2.45 2.42 8.16
CA GLY A 59 1.00 2.48 7.97
C GLY A 59 0.33 1.11 8.17
N ILE A 60 0.93 0.03 7.65
CA ILE A 60 0.43 -1.35 7.84
C ILE A 60 0.45 -1.72 9.33
N GLU A 61 1.55 -1.45 10.03
CA GLU A 61 1.67 -1.74 11.47
C GLU A 61 0.64 -0.97 12.30
N GLN A 62 0.47 0.33 12.01
CA GLN A 62 -0.50 1.19 12.70
C GLN A 62 -1.93 0.66 12.53
N LEU A 63 -2.32 0.27 11.31
CA LEU A 63 -3.64 -0.31 11.04
C LEU A 63 -3.85 -1.64 11.79
N LEU A 64 -2.85 -2.52 11.80
CA LEU A 64 -2.93 -3.79 12.52
C LEU A 64 -3.09 -3.58 14.03
N LYS A 65 -2.40 -2.59 14.60
CA LYS A 65 -2.59 -2.19 16.00
C LYS A 65 -4.02 -1.70 16.24
N ALA A 66 -4.51 -0.78 15.41
CA ALA A 66 -5.83 -0.20 15.55
C ALA A 66 -6.94 -1.26 15.51
N TYR A 67 -6.88 -2.24 14.58
CA TYR A 67 -7.87 -3.32 14.50
C TYR A 67 -7.90 -4.25 15.72
N ARG A 68 -6.85 -4.28 16.53
CA ARG A 68 -6.78 -5.07 17.78
C ARG A 68 -7.28 -4.30 19.00
N MET A 69 -7.42 -2.98 18.89
CA MET A 69 -8.04 -2.15 19.91
C MET A 69 -9.55 -2.34 19.80
N LYS A 70 -10.06 -3.39 20.45
CA LYS A 70 -11.47 -3.48 20.82
C LYS A 70 -11.63 -2.81 22.18
N ASP A 71 -12.78 -2.17 22.40
CA ASP A 71 -13.24 -1.79 23.73
C ASP A 71 -13.29 -3.00 24.68
#